data_AF-A0A4Y2LR52-F1
#
_entry.id   AF-A0A4Y2LR52-F1
#
_cell.length_a   1.000
_cell.length_b   1.000
_cell.length_c   1.000
_cell.angle_alpha   90.00
_cell.angle_beta   90.00
_cell.angle_gamma   90.00
#
_symmetry.space_group_name_H-M   'P 1'
#
loop_
_entity.id
_entity.type
_entity.pdbx_description
1 polymer ?
#
loop_
_entity_poly.entity_id
_entity_poly.type
_entity_poly.pdbx_seq_one_letter_code
_entity_poly.pdbx_strand_id
1 'polypeptide(L)'
;MIERFHKLKVCIDKALIDVGSDTKVSNLEWSKIKDLIESLQPFKLAVETLCRRDSTLLTAETALKFILEKLLSQDTMLNAELSEALRVRIKERHTIVTGKLKTRKITRHGMTCANCLFIREISRQIWHV
;
A
#
# COMPACT_ATOMS: atom_id res chain seq x y z
N MET A 1 8.34 -5.56 -8.78
CA MET A 1 8.32 -6.06 -10.17
C MET A 1 8.33 -4.89 -11.16
N ILE A 2 7.37 -3.96 -11.05
CA ILE A 2 7.22 -2.79 -11.93
C ILE A 2 8.45 -1.86 -11.92
N GLU A 3 9.07 -1.63 -10.76
CA GLU A 3 10.31 -0.83 -10.68
C GLU A 3 11.46 -1.40 -11.52
N ARG A 4 11.61 -2.74 -11.54
CA ARG A 4 12.63 -3.41 -12.37
C ARG A 4 12.30 -3.30 -13.85
N PHE A 5 11.02 -3.43 -14.19
CA PHE A 5 10.54 -3.26 -15.55
C PHE A 5 10.85 -1.84 -16.08
N HIS A 6 10.54 -0.80 -15.30
CA HIS A 6 10.85 0.59 -15.66
C HIS A 6 12.36 0.83 -15.83
N LYS A 7 13.22 0.20 -15.00
CA LYS A 7 14.69 0.28 -15.15
C LYS A 7 15.20 -0.36 -16.45
N LEU A 8 14.48 -1.35 -16.98
CA LEU A 8 14.84 -2.04 -18.22
C LEU A 8 14.30 -1.33 -19.49
N LYS A 9 13.67 -0.16 -19.36
CA LYS A 9 13.11 0.62 -20.49
C LYS A 9 14.04 0.64 -21.72
N VAL A 10 15.31 1.02 -21.53
CA VAL A 10 16.28 1.13 -22.65
C VAL A 10 16.57 -0.23 -23.29
N CYS A 11 16.63 -1.30 -22.49
CA CYS A 11 16.84 -2.65 -23.00
C CYS A 11 15.61 -3.14 -23.78
N ILE A 12 14.40 -2.82 -23.30
CA ILE A 12 13.14 -3.15 -23.97
C ILE A 12 13.05 -2.42 -25.31
N ASP A 13 13.32 -1.12 -25.33
CA ASP A 13 13.29 -0.30 -26.55
C ASP A 13 14.28 -0.84 -27.60
N LYS A 14 15.49 -1.22 -27.19
CA LYS A 14 16.49 -1.84 -28.08
C LYS A 14 16.06 -3.21 -28.58
N ALA A 15 15.58 -4.08 -27.70
CA ALA A 15 15.12 -5.42 -28.08
C ALA A 15 13.95 -5.36 -29.07
N LEU A 16 13.05 -4.38 -28.95
CA LEU A 16 11.96 -4.15 -29.89
C LEU A 16 12.48 -3.73 -31.28
N ILE A 17 13.53 -2.90 -31.33
CA ILE A 17 14.22 -2.55 -32.58
C ILE A 17 14.90 -3.77 -33.19
N ASP A 18 15.61 -4.56 -32.40
CA ASP A 18 16.35 -5.74 -32.87
C ASP A 18 15.42 -6.82 -33.46
N VAL A 19 14.21 -6.96 -32.90
CA VAL A 19 13.18 -7.88 -33.40
C VAL A 19 12.41 -7.29 -34.61
N GLY A 20 12.61 -6.01 -34.93
CA GLY A 20 11.88 -5.32 -36.00
C GLY A 20 10.41 -5.09 -35.66
N SER A 21 10.07 -4.98 -34.37
CA SER A 21 8.70 -4.70 -33.94
C SER A 21 8.38 -3.21 -34.09
N ASP A 22 7.24 -2.90 -34.70
CA ASP A 22 6.70 -1.54 -34.74
C ASP A 22 6.06 -1.12 -33.40
N THR A 23 5.92 -2.05 -32.45
CA THR A 23 5.33 -1.75 -31.13
C THR A 23 6.34 -0.95 -30.31
N LYS A 24 5.94 0.24 -29.86
CA LYS A 24 6.76 1.10 -28.99
C LYS A 24 5.94 1.56 -27.80
N VAL A 25 6.51 1.45 -26.61
CA VAL A 25 5.93 2.06 -25.41
C VAL A 25 6.25 3.55 -25.46
N SER A 26 5.21 4.36 -25.52
CA SER A 26 5.30 5.81 -25.60
C SER A 26 5.90 6.40 -24.31
N ASN A 27 6.49 7.59 -24.42
CA ASN A 27 6.99 8.32 -23.25
C ASN A 27 5.87 8.62 -22.23
N LEU A 28 4.63 8.79 -22.70
CA LEU A 28 3.47 8.98 -21.83
C LEU A 28 3.18 7.72 -21.01
N GLU A 29 3.19 6.54 -21.63
CA GLU A 29 3.01 5.27 -20.92
C GLU A 29 4.12 5.02 -19.90
N TRP A 30 5.36 5.33 -20.25
CA TRP A 30 6.49 5.28 -19.31
C TRP A 30 6.30 6.23 -18.13
N SER A 31 5.78 7.45 -18.38
CA SER A 31 5.46 8.40 -17.32
C SER A 31 4.39 7.84 -16.37
N LYS A 32 3.32 7.26 -16.90
CA LYS A 32 2.27 6.63 -16.06
C LYS A 32 2.80 5.49 -15.19
N ILE A 33 3.71 4.67 -15.73
CA ILE A 33 4.38 3.61 -14.97
C ILE A 33 5.24 4.20 -13.84
N LYS A 34 5.96 5.29 -14.14
CA LYS A 34 6.76 6.01 -13.14
C LYS A 34 5.87 6.57 -12.03
N ASP A 35 4.79 7.26 -12.38
CA ASP A 35 3.82 7.81 -11.43
C ASP A 35 3.27 6.70 -10.52
N LEU A 36 2.93 5.54 -11.09
CA LEU A 36 2.49 4.37 -10.33
C LEU A 36 3.56 3.86 -9.35
N ILE A 37 4.83 3.78 -9.76
CA ILE A 37 5.93 3.36 -8.88
C ILE A 37 6.07 4.34 -7.71
N GLU A 38 6.05 5.63 -7.99
CA GLU A 38 6.19 6.69 -6.96
C GLU A 38 5.00 6.66 -5.99
N SER A 39 3.80 6.49 -6.50
CA SER A 39 2.56 6.42 -5.70
C SER A 39 2.53 5.20 -4.77
N LEU A 40 3.15 4.09 -5.18
CA LEU A 40 3.22 2.85 -4.37
C LEU A 40 4.39 2.86 -3.37
N GLN A 41 5.34 3.78 -3.49
CA GLN A 41 6.52 3.85 -2.62
C GLN A 41 6.18 4.08 -1.13
N PRO A 42 5.23 4.98 -0.77
CA PRO A 42 4.79 5.14 0.62
C PRO A 42 4.14 3.88 1.20
N PHE A 43 3.40 3.12 0.39
CA PHE A 43 2.77 1.86 0.82
C PHE A 43 3.80 0.81 1.18
N LYS A 44 4.86 0.68 0.38
CA LYS A 44 5.97 -0.22 0.68
C LYS A 44 6.58 0.08 2.06
N LEU A 45 6.92 1.34 2.33
CA LEU A 45 7.50 1.75 3.61
C LEU A 45 6.56 1.52 4.79
N ALA A 46 5.27 1.82 4.60
CA ALA A 46 4.27 1.60 5.62
C ALA A 46 4.10 0.11 5.94
N VAL A 47 4.05 -0.75 4.93
CA VAL A 47 3.98 -2.21 5.13
C VAL A 47 5.23 -2.72 5.84
N GLU A 48 6.42 -2.29 5.42
CA GLU A 48 7.68 -2.65 6.09
C GLU A 48 7.66 -2.23 7.56
N THR A 49 7.15 -1.03 7.87
CA THR A 49 7.01 -0.52 9.24
C THR A 49 6.00 -1.33 10.05
N LEU A 50 4.85 -1.64 9.46
CA LEU A 50 3.76 -2.39 10.09
C LEU A 50 4.14 -3.85 10.36
N CYS A 51 4.96 -4.45 9.51
CA CYS A 51 5.39 -5.84 9.62
C CYS A 51 6.54 -6.03 10.63
N ARG A 52 7.06 -4.97 11.26
CA ARG A 52 8.04 -5.10 12.33
C ARG A 52 7.41 -5.67 13.60
N ARG A 53 8.21 -6.42 14.38
CA ARG A 53 7.73 -7.06 15.63
C ARG A 53 7.34 -6.05 16.71
N ASP A 54 7.97 -4.88 16.70
CA ASP A 54 7.74 -3.77 17.62
C ASP A 54 6.62 -2.83 17.16
N SER A 55 5.94 -3.14 16.05
CA SER A 55 4.82 -2.35 15.55
C SER A 55 3.68 -2.32 16.58
N THR A 56 3.32 -1.11 16.99
CA THR A 56 2.19 -0.85 17.89
C THR A 56 1.00 -0.27 17.14
N LEU A 57 -0.16 -0.16 17.78
CA LEU A 57 -1.31 0.52 17.20
C LEU A 57 -0.98 1.98 16.80
N LEU A 58 -0.18 2.68 17.62
CA LEU A 58 0.27 4.04 17.34
C LEU A 58 1.18 4.10 16.11
N THR A 59 2.07 3.11 15.97
CA THR A 59 2.91 2.93 14.78
C THR A 59 2.04 2.73 13.53
N ALA A 60 0.97 1.95 13.65
CA ALA A 60 0.06 1.71 12.54
C ALA A 60 -0.72 2.95 12.12
N GLU A 61 -1.25 3.71 13.08
CA GLU A 61 -1.93 4.97 12.81
C GLU A 61 -0.99 5.99 12.14
N THR A 62 0.24 6.08 12.63
CA THR A 62 1.27 6.96 12.06
C THR A 62 1.66 6.54 10.64
N ALA A 63 1.78 5.23 10.37
CA ALA A 63 2.08 4.71 9.04
C ALA A 63 0.95 4.99 8.03
N LEU A 64 -0.31 4.87 8.45
CA LEU A 64 -1.46 5.22 7.60
C LEU A 64 -1.51 6.73 7.32
N LYS A 65 -1.25 7.56 8.33
CA LYS A 65 -1.15 9.02 8.17
C LYS A 65 -0.03 9.40 7.21
N PHE A 66 1.14 8.76 7.36
CA PHE A 66 2.29 8.95 6.47
C PHE A 66 1.95 8.65 5.00
N ILE A 67 1.25 7.55 4.72
CA ILE A 67 0.81 7.24 3.34
C ILE A 67 -0.07 8.37 2.80
N LEU A 68 -1.09 8.78 3.56
CA LEU A 68 -2.03 9.82 3.12
C LEU A 68 -1.31 11.15 2.86
N GLU A 69 -0.42 11.56 3.74
CA GLU A 69 0.38 12.78 3.56
C GLU A 69 1.25 12.71 2.29
N LYS A 70 1.87 11.57 2.00
CA LYS A 70 2.68 11.40 0.80
C LYS A 70 1.85 11.40 -0.47
N LEU A 71 0.70 10.72 -0.49
CA LEU A 71 -0.20 10.73 -1.64
C LEU A 71 -0.73 12.15 -1.92
N LEU A 72 -1.11 12.90 -0.88
CA LEU A 72 -1.61 14.27 -1.05
C LEU A 72 -0.52 15.27 -1.47
N SER A 73 0.75 14.99 -1.16
CA SER A 73 1.87 15.84 -1.59
C SER A 73 2.18 15.72 -3.08
N GLN A 74 1.71 14.66 -3.73
CA GLN A 74 1.91 14.40 -5.15
C GLN A 74 0.58 14.63 -5.89
N ASP A 75 0.47 15.75 -6.59
CA ASP A 75 -0.75 16.20 -7.28
C ASP A 75 -0.99 15.42 -8.59
N THR A 76 -1.23 14.12 -8.46
CA THR A 76 -1.62 13.24 -9.57
C THR A 76 -3.02 12.71 -9.34
N MET A 77 -3.77 12.51 -10.43
CA MET A 77 -5.12 11.95 -10.38
C MET A 77 -5.14 10.57 -9.69
N LEU A 78 -4.14 9.73 -9.96
CA LEU A 78 -3.99 8.41 -9.36
C LEU A 78 -3.81 8.49 -7.83
N ASN A 79 -3.02 9.45 -7.34
CA ASN A 79 -2.84 9.66 -5.90
C ASN A 79 -4.09 10.19 -5.22
N ALA A 80 -4.84 11.08 -5.88
CA ALA A 80 -6.12 11.55 -5.37
C ALA A 80 -7.09 10.37 -5.17
N GLU A 81 -7.26 9.53 -6.20
CA GLU A 81 -8.11 8.34 -6.14
C GLU A 81 -7.65 7.34 -5.07
N LEU A 82 -6.35 7.04 -5.02
CA LEU A 82 -5.78 6.14 -4.00
C LEU A 82 -5.97 6.68 -2.59
N SER A 83 -5.77 7.98 -2.39
CA SER A 83 -5.91 8.61 -1.08
C SER A 83 -7.36 8.55 -0.59
N GLU A 84 -8.33 8.79 -1.48
CA GLU A 84 -9.74 8.75 -1.13
C GLU A 84 -10.21 7.31 -0.88
N ALA A 85 -9.84 6.37 -1.75
CA ALA A 85 -10.10 4.95 -1.54
C ALA A 85 -9.53 4.48 -0.19
N LEU A 86 -8.30 4.87 0.15
CA LEU A 86 -7.68 4.51 1.43
C LEU A 86 -8.45 5.13 2.62
N ARG A 87 -8.87 6.40 2.54
CA ARG A 87 -9.67 7.04 3.58
C ARG A 87 -11.00 6.33 3.82
N VAL A 88 -11.70 5.96 2.75
CA VAL A 88 -12.96 5.20 2.84
C VAL A 88 -12.73 3.88 3.57
N ARG A 89 -11.68 3.12 3.18
CA ARG A 89 -11.35 1.84 3.82
C ARG A 89 -10.95 1.97 5.29
N ILE A 90 -10.25 3.04 5.66
CA ILE A 90 -9.93 3.34 7.06
C ILE A 90 -11.22 3.61 7.84
N LYS A 91 -12.11 4.46 7.32
CA LYS A 91 -13.40 4.78 7.97
C LYS A 91 -14.25 3.53 8.18
N GLU A 92 -14.43 2.70 7.14
CA GLU A 92 -15.17 1.44 7.21
C GLU A 92 -14.61 0.50 8.29
N ARG A 93 -13.29 0.42 8.43
CA ARG A 93 -12.66 -0.50 9.40
C ARG A 93 -12.67 0.05 10.82
N HIS A 94 -12.56 1.36 10.99
CA HIS A 94 -12.63 1.99 12.31
C HIS A 94 -14.04 1.85 12.93
N THR A 95 -15.11 1.94 12.15
CA THR A 95 -16.47 1.71 12.65
C THR A 95 -16.68 0.26 13.09
N ILE A 96 -16.14 -0.71 12.34
CA ILE A 96 -16.19 -2.14 12.68
C ILE A 96 -15.37 -2.44 13.95
N VAL A 97 -14.15 -1.92 14.08
CA VAL A 97 -13.30 -2.12 15.27
C VAL A 97 -13.95 -1.52 16.52
N THR A 98 -14.58 -0.34 16.40
CA THR A 98 -15.31 0.28 17.51
C THR A 98 -16.54 -0.56 17.94
N GLY A 99 -17.22 -1.20 16.99
CA GLY A 99 -18.28 -2.18 17.27
C GLY A 99 -17.77 -3.47 17.93
N LYS A 100 -16.63 -4.00 17.49
CA LYS A 100 -16.02 -5.24 18.02
C LYS A 100 -15.34 -5.05 19.39
N LEU A 101 -14.81 -3.86 19.68
CA LEU A 101 -14.26 -3.55 21.00
C LEU A 101 -15.37 -3.41 22.06
N LYS A 102 -16.60 -3.06 21.67
CA LYS A 102 -17.76 -3.12 22.58
C LYS A 102 -18.14 -4.56 22.97
N THR A 103 -17.98 -5.53 22.07
CA THR A 103 -18.34 -6.94 22.35
C THR A 103 -17.24 -7.75 23.05
N ARG A 104 -15.99 -7.25 23.09
CA ARG A 104 -14.82 -7.96 23.64
C ARG A 104 -14.30 -7.40 24.98
N LYS A 105 -15.17 -6.74 25.77
CA LYS A 105 -14.84 -6.35 27.15
C LYS A 105 -14.97 -7.49 28.18
N ILE A 106 -15.34 -8.70 27.76
CA ILE A 106 -15.43 -9.87 28.64
C ILE A 106 -14.32 -10.85 28.23
N THR A 107 -13.67 -11.44 29.24
CA THR A 107 -12.49 -12.32 29.24
C THR A 107 -11.13 -11.66 28.96
N ARG A 108 -10.60 -10.99 29.98
CA ARG A 108 -9.16 -10.99 30.28
C ARG A 108 -8.75 -12.42 30.63
N HIS A 109 -7.87 -13.06 29.86
CA HIS A 109 -6.82 -14.00 30.32
C HIS A 109 -5.95 -14.42 29.11
N GLY A 110 -4.63 -14.28 29.21
CA GLY A 110 -3.66 -14.82 28.24
C GLY A 110 -2.99 -13.78 27.31
N MET A 111 -2.37 -12.74 27.88
CA MET A 111 -1.46 -11.85 27.15
C MET A 111 -0.12 -12.55 26.91
N THR A 112 0.12 -13.05 25.70
CA THR A 112 1.48 -13.17 25.10
C THR A 112 1.49 -13.31 23.58
N CYS A 113 0.36 -13.50 22.89
CA CYS A 113 0.34 -13.69 21.42
C CYS A 113 -0.71 -12.82 20.68
N ALA A 114 -1.05 -11.65 21.21
CA ALA A 114 -2.08 -10.78 20.62
C ALA A 114 -1.58 -9.93 19.42
N ASN A 115 -0.29 -9.55 19.42
CA ASN A 115 0.26 -8.68 18.37
C ASN A 115 0.39 -9.40 17.02
N CYS A 116 0.75 -10.69 17.04
CA CYS A 116 0.79 -11.49 15.81
C CYS A 116 -0.60 -11.76 15.23
N LEU A 117 -1.63 -11.93 16.06
CA LEU A 117 -2.99 -12.20 15.59
C LEU A 117 -3.66 -10.95 15.01
N PHE A 118 -3.45 -9.77 15.58
CA PHE A 118 -4.10 -8.55 15.09
C PHE A 118 -3.51 -8.07 13.75
N ILE A 119 -2.19 -8.14 13.60
CA ILE A 119 -1.52 -7.84 12.32
C ILE A 119 -1.83 -8.92 11.28
N ARG A 120 -1.93 -10.20 11.67
CA ARG A 120 -2.41 -11.26 10.77
C ARG A 120 -3.86 -11.08 10.37
N GLU A 121 -4.75 -10.65 11.25
CA GLU A 121 -6.17 -10.45 10.91
C GLU A 121 -6.36 -9.23 10.00
N ILE A 122 -5.62 -8.14 10.26
CA ILE A 122 -5.56 -6.98 9.37
C ILE A 122 -4.97 -7.40 8.01
N SER A 123 -3.87 -8.14 7.97
CA SER A 123 -3.25 -8.58 6.71
C SER A 123 -4.11 -9.60 5.95
N ARG A 124 -4.75 -10.54 6.65
CA ARG A 124 -5.62 -11.58 6.07
C ARG A 124 -6.91 -10.98 5.48
N GLN A 125 -7.44 -9.91 6.07
CA GLN A 125 -8.60 -9.18 5.53
C GLN A 125 -8.21 -8.04 4.55
N ILE A 126 -6.93 -7.74 4.37
CA ILE A 126 -6.43 -6.85 3.30
C ILE A 126 -6.18 -7.62 2.00
N TRP A 127 -5.72 -8.87 2.09
CA TRP A 127 -5.24 -9.64 0.92
C TRP A 127 -6.16 -10.77 0.43
N HIS A 128 -7.31 -11.02 1.08
CA HIS A 128 -8.37 -11.89 0.55
C HIS A 128 -9.56 -11.05 0.09
N VAL A 129 -9.40 -10.39 -1.06
CA VAL A 129 -10.44 -10.15 -2.08
C VAL A 129 -9.77 -10.43 -3.42
#